data_AF-A0AA96V7N1-F1
#
_entry.id   AF-A0AA96V7N1-F1
#
_cell.length_a   1.000
_cell.length_b   1.000
_cell.length_c   1.000
_cell.angle_alpha   90.00
_cell.angle_beta   90.00
_cell.angle_gamma   90.00
#
_symmetry.space_group_name_H-M   'P 1'
#
loop_
_entity.id
_entity.type
_entity.pdbx_description
1 polymer ?
#
loop_
_entity_poly.entity_id
_entity_poly.type
_entity_poly.pdbx_seq_one_letter_code
_entity_poly.pdbx_strand_id
1 'polypeptide(L)'
;MIDLEDPLIAGYLKRLIGEDGITLIQNMPDGEVTDEEICNVLNPLKTVSKEAEDKVKKLKAEMKAVGDNPTEIKRLEKELKKAEKDAAKAKEASAEEYEITLNTVRKILFILYENKFTICRRERDANSGWLTFRWQINMDGIDYQIEREKKKLYRNLLKRKAYEDTNIFYACPQHCLRLIFDEAVQTDFICPVCGEDLVFEDNELFKQLIDGRVEEFGEMPK
;
A
#
# COMPACT_ATOMS: atom_id res chain seq x y z
N MET A 1 -3.77 -4.44 20.48
CA MET A 1 -4.73 -4.31 19.37
C MET A 1 -4.59 -2.90 18.87
N ILE A 2 -4.27 -2.72 17.58
CA ILE A 2 -3.98 -1.40 17.01
C ILE A 2 -5.30 -0.65 16.91
N ASP A 3 -5.30 0.61 17.31
CA ASP A 3 -6.41 1.49 17.04
C ASP A 3 -6.24 2.09 15.64
N LEU A 4 -6.86 1.46 14.63
CA LEU A 4 -6.92 2.00 13.27
C LEU A 4 -7.91 3.17 13.15
N GLU A 5 -8.67 3.47 14.20
CA GLU A 5 -9.57 4.64 14.26
C GLU A 5 -8.80 5.91 14.65
N ASP A 6 -7.60 5.79 15.23
CA ASP A 6 -6.69 6.92 15.45
C ASP A 6 -6.27 7.52 14.08
N PRO A 7 -6.63 8.78 13.78
CA PRO A 7 -6.32 9.42 12.50
C PRO A 7 -4.81 9.51 12.20
N LEU A 8 -3.97 9.57 13.24
CA LEU A 8 -2.51 9.61 13.08
C LEU A 8 -1.96 8.24 12.67
N ILE A 9 -2.41 7.17 13.33
CA ILE A 9 -2.04 5.79 12.97
C ILE A 9 -2.53 5.48 11.56
N ALA A 10 -3.81 5.76 11.29
CA ALA A 10 -4.42 5.55 9.97
C ALA A 10 -3.71 6.34 8.87
N GLY A 11 -3.43 7.63 9.12
CA GLY A 11 -2.71 8.49 8.18
C GLY A 11 -1.28 8.02 7.91
N TYR A 12 -0.55 7.59 8.95
CA TYR A 12 0.79 7.06 8.81
C TYR A 12 0.81 5.76 7.99
N LEU A 13 -0.05 4.80 8.31
CA LEU A 13 -0.15 3.53 7.59
C LEU A 13 -0.59 3.77 6.14
N LYS A 14 -1.61 4.60 5.90
CA LYS A 14 -2.08 4.91 4.54
C LYS A 14 -0.98 5.53 3.67
N ARG A 15 -0.15 6.41 4.23
CA ARG A 15 1.04 6.95 3.54
C ARG A 15 2.10 5.87 3.25
N LEU A 16 2.22 4.88 4.14
CA LEU A 16 3.24 3.84 4.06
C LEU A 16 2.89 2.73 3.06
N ILE A 17 1.65 2.25 3.07
CA ILE A 17 1.23 1.04 2.33
C ILE A 17 0.05 1.28 1.37
N GLY A 18 -0.51 2.49 1.32
CA GLY A 18 -1.65 2.82 0.47
C GLY A 18 -2.98 2.21 0.95
N GLU A 19 -4.03 2.45 0.18
CA GLU A 19 -5.39 1.95 0.49
C GLU A 19 -5.45 0.42 0.49
N ASP A 20 -4.84 -0.23 -0.50
CA ASP A 20 -4.76 -1.69 -0.58
C ASP A 20 -4.08 -2.29 0.65
N GLY A 21 -3.09 -1.58 1.20
CA GLY A 21 -2.41 -2.01 2.42
C GLY A 21 -3.27 -1.89 3.67
N ILE A 22 -4.09 -0.84 3.76
CA ILE A 22 -5.08 -0.73 4.84
C ILE A 22 -6.08 -1.87 4.74
N THR A 23 -6.62 -2.13 3.55
CA THR A 23 -7.53 -3.25 3.28
C THR A 23 -6.88 -4.58 3.66
N LEU A 24 -5.59 -4.77 3.33
CA LEU A 24 -4.83 -5.96 3.72
C LEU A 24 -4.76 -6.14 5.23
N ILE A 25 -4.42 -5.10 5.99
CA ILE A 25 -4.34 -5.17 7.46
C ILE A 25 -5.71 -5.50 8.07
N GLN A 26 -6.78 -4.88 7.58
CA GLN A 26 -8.14 -5.06 8.10
C GLN A 26 -8.70 -6.46 7.86
N ASN A 27 -8.29 -7.10 6.76
CA ASN A 27 -8.77 -8.43 6.36
C ASN A 27 -7.72 -9.53 6.57
N MET A 28 -6.60 -9.24 7.22
CA MET A 28 -5.60 -10.27 7.47
C MET A 28 -6.15 -11.28 8.49
N PRO A 29 -6.11 -12.59 8.21
CA PRO A 29 -6.55 -13.59 9.17
C PRO A 29 -5.63 -13.63 10.40
N ASP A 30 -6.19 -14.05 11.53
CA ASP A 30 -5.42 -14.26 12.75
C ASP A 30 -4.40 -15.40 12.59
N GLY A 31 -3.18 -15.18 13.08
CA GLY A 31 -2.10 -16.16 13.10
C GLY A 31 -1.11 -16.03 11.94
N GLU A 32 -0.47 -17.16 11.60
CA GLU A 32 0.55 -17.23 10.54
C GLU A 32 -0.08 -17.61 9.19
N VAL A 33 -0.09 -16.66 8.25
CA VAL A 33 -0.72 -16.81 6.92
C VAL A 33 0.26 -16.59 5.78
N THR A 34 0.03 -17.25 4.66
CA THR A 34 0.80 -17.08 3.42
C THR A 34 0.29 -15.90 2.61
N ASP A 35 1.15 -15.38 1.72
CA ASP A 35 0.79 -14.33 0.76
C ASP A 35 -0.35 -14.76 -0.19
N GLU A 36 -0.42 -16.04 -0.56
CA GLU A 36 -1.53 -16.62 -1.33
C GLU A 36 -2.84 -16.65 -0.53
N GLU A 37 -2.81 -17.07 0.73
CA GLU A 37 -3.99 -17.07 1.60
C GLU A 37 -4.54 -15.65 1.78
N ILE A 38 -3.67 -14.66 2.03
CA ILE A 38 -4.06 -13.25 2.12
C ILE A 38 -4.68 -12.77 0.80
N CYS A 39 -4.06 -13.10 -0.33
CA CYS A 39 -4.56 -12.74 -1.65
C CYS A 39 -5.96 -13.34 -1.93
N ASN A 40 -6.22 -14.57 -1.48
CA ASN A 40 -7.53 -15.20 -1.66
C ASN A 40 -8.61 -14.55 -0.79
N VAL A 41 -8.27 -14.17 0.45
CA VAL A 41 -9.18 -13.46 1.36
C VAL A 41 -9.53 -12.07 0.83
N LEU A 42 -8.57 -11.37 0.24
CA LEU A 42 -8.78 -10.05 -0.36
C LEU A 42 -9.58 -10.08 -1.67
N ASN A 43 -9.66 -11.23 -2.33
CA ASN A 43 -10.34 -11.38 -3.62
C ASN A 43 -11.35 -12.55 -3.58
N PRO A 44 -12.41 -12.46 -2.75
CA PRO A 44 -13.32 -13.58 -2.50
C PRO A 44 -14.06 -14.04 -3.76
N LEU A 45 -14.51 -13.14 -4.65
CA LEU A 45 -15.24 -13.54 -5.86
C LEU A 45 -14.33 -14.24 -6.87
N LYS A 46 -13.05 -13.85 -6.95
CA LYS A 46 -12.05 -14.54 -7.77
C LYS A 46 -11.76 -15.94 -7.26
N THR A 47 -11.68 -16.10 -5.94
CA THR A 47 -11.53 -17.41 -5.30
C THR A 47 -12.71 -18.31 -5.63
N VAL A 48 -13.95 -17.83 -5.47
CA VAL A 48 -15.18 -18.57 -5.83
C VAL A 48 -15.23 -18.90 -7.33
N SER A 49 -14.84 -17.96 -8.20
CA SER A 49 -14.79 -18.18 -9.66
C SER A 49 -13.80 -19.30 -10.00
N LYS A 50 -12.60 -19.28 -9.43
CA LYS A 50 -11.57 -20.30 -9.64
C LYS A 50 -12.02 -21.68 -9.14
N GLU A 51 -12.60 -21.76 -7.95
CA GLU A 51 -13.16 -23.00 -7.39
C GLU A 51 -14.28 -23.59 -8.27
N ALA A 52 -15.15 -22.74 -8.80
CA ALA A 52 -16.22 -23.17 -9.71
C ALA A 52 -15.66 -23.71 -11.05
N GLU A 53 -14.63 -23.05 -11.61
CA GLU A 53 -13.94 -23.54 -12.81
C GLU A 53 -13.23 -24.88 -12.56
N ASP A 54 -12.57 -25.04 -11.41
CA ASP A 54 -11.88 -26.28 -11.05
C ASP A 54 -12.87 -27.44 -10.81
N LYS A 55 -14.05 -27.14 -10.25
CA LYS A 55 -15.16 -28.11 -10.17
C LYS A 55 -15.64 -28.57 -11.54
N VAL A 56 -15.77 -27.67 -12.51
CA VAL A 56 -16.13 -28.02 -13.90
C VAL A 56 -15.05 -28.91 -14.53
N LYS A 57 -13.76 -28.59 -14.33
CA LYS A 57 -12.65 -29.42 -14.83
C LYS A 57 -12.70 -30.83 -14.23
N LYS A 58 -12.95 -30.93 -12.92
CA LYS A 58 -13.07 -32.21 -12.20
C LYS A 58 -14.23 -33.04 -12.74
N LEU A 59 -15.42 -32.47 -12.87
CA LEU A 59 -16.59 -33.17 -13.42
C LEU A 59 -16.37 -33.61 -14.89
N LYS A 60 -15.68 -32.81 -15.71
CA LYS A 60 -15.30 -33.20 -17.08
C LYS A 60 -14.32 -34.39 -17.10
N ALA A 61 -13.40 -34.45 -16.14
CA ALA A 61 -12.48 -35.58 -16.00
C ALA A 61 -13.21 -36.85 -15.54
N GLU A 62 -14.10 -36.73 -14.55
CA GLU A 62 -14.96 -37.83 -14.08
C GLU A 62 -15.86 -38.36 -15.20
N MET A 63 -16.45 -37.48 -16.02
CA MET A 63 -17.27 -37.86 -17.17
C MET A 63 -16.48 -38.63 -18.25
N LYS A 64 -15.19 -38.33 -18.43
CA LYS A 64 -14.31 -39.09 -19.34
C LYS A 64 -13.88 -40.44 -18.77
N ALA A 65 -13.81 -40.55 -17.44
CA ALA A 65 -13.45 -41.78 -16.74
C ALA A 65 -14.66 -42.70 -16.52
N VAL A 66 -15.88 -42.17 -16.64
CA VAL A 66 -17.13 -42.93 -16.58
C VAL A 66 -17.19 -43.85 -17.81
N GLY A 67 -17.29 -45.15 -17.57
CA GLY A 67 -17.55 -46.15 -18.62
C GLY A 67 -19.00 -46.09 -19.13
N ASP A 68 -19.48 -47.14 -19.78
CA ASP A 68 -20.81 -47.18 -20.42
C ASP A 68 -22.01 -47.28 -19.45
N ASN A 69 -21.91 -46.74 -18.22
CA ASN A 69 -23.03 -46.72 -17.28
C ASN A 69 -24.00 -45.56 -17.61
N PRO A 70 -25.19 -45.82 -18.20
CA PRO A 70 -26.06 -44.77 -18.72
C PRO A 70 -26.71 -43.92 -17.61
N THR A 71 -26.81 -44.46 -16.40
CA THR A 71 -27.38 -43.75 -15.25
C THR A 71 -26.40 -42.73 -14.68
N GLU A 72 -25.14 -43.11 -14.57
CA GLU A 72 -24.09 -42.23 -14.04
C GLU A 72 -23.73 -41.14 -15.05
N ILE A 73 -23.74 -41.45 -16.36
CA ILE A 73 -23.58 -40.46 -17.44
C ILE A 73 -24.64 -39.36 -17.31
N LYS A 74 -25.94 -39.72 -17.23
CA LYS A 74 -27.04 -38.74 -17.12
C LYS A 74 -26.94 -37.90 -15.85
N ARG A 75 -26.47 -38.50 -14.75
CA ARG A 75 -26.25 -37.78 -13.48
C ARG A 75 -25.14 -36.75 -13.62
N LEU A 76 -23.97 -37.17 -14.11
CA LEU A 76 -22.82 -36.28 -14.31
C LEU A 76 -23.10 -35.18 -15.33
N GLU A 77 -23.85 -35.44 -16.40
CA GLU A 77 -24.29 -34.41 -17.36
C GLU A 77 -25.13 -33.31 -16.68
N LYS A 78 -26.05 -33.71 -15.79
CA LYS A 78 -26.89 -32.76 -15.04
C LYS A 78 -26.05 -31.94 -14.05
N GLU A 79 -25.12 -32.59 -13.34
CA GLU A 79 -24.20 -31.93 -12.41
C GLU A 79 -23.24 -30.98 -13.14
N LEU A 80 -22.73 -31.37 -14.31
CA LEU A 80 -21.86 -30.56 -15.16
C LEU A 80 -22.57 -29.33 -15.70
N LYS A 81 -23.79 -29.47 -16.26
CA LYS A 81 -24.60 -28.33 -16.72
C LYS A 81 -24.86 -27.32 -15.60
N LYS A 82 -25.11 -27.81 -14.39
CA LYS A 82 -25.28 -26.95 -13.22
C LYS A 82 -23.97 -26.23 -12.87
N ALA A 83 -22.85 -26.96 -12.79
CA ALA A 83 -21.55 -26.39 -12.47
C ALA A 83 -21.07 -25.36 -13.51
N GLU A 84 -21.30 -25.60 -14.81
CA GLU A 84 -20.97 -24.65 -15.88
C GLU A 84 -21.78 -23.35 -15.76
N LYS A 85 -23.08 -23.46 -15.41
CA LYS A 85 -23.92 -22.29 -15.14
C LYS A 85 -23.44 -21.52 -13.90
N ASP A 86 -23.10 -22.22 -12.83
CA ASP A 86 -22.59 -21.63 -11.60
C ASP A 86 -21.24 -20.93 -11.84
N ALA A 87 -20.33 -21.55 -12.61
CA ALA A 87 -19.04 -20.97 -12.98
C ALA A 87 -19.16 -19.75 -13.87
N ALA A 88 -20.07 -19.76 -14.86
CA ALA A 88 -20.34 -18.60 -15.71
C ALA A 88 -20.84 -17.41 -14.87
N LYS A 89 -21.78 -17.65 -13.95
CA LYS A 89 -22.30 -16.64 -13.04
C LYS A 89 -21.23 -16.08 -12.11
N ALA A 90 -20.38 -16.95 -11.54
CA ALA A 90 -19.29 -16.52 -10.67
C ALA A 90 -18.22 -15.70 -11.42
N LYS A 91 -17.92 -16.09 -12.67
CA LYS A 91 -16.98 -15.37 -13.53
C LYS A 91 -17.46 -13.96 -13.86
N GLU A 92 -18.73 -13.81 -14.21
CA GLU A 92 -19.36 -12.51 -14.45
C GLU A 92 -19.30 -11.62 -13.20
N ALA A 93 -19.70 -12.16 -12.04
CA ALA A 93 -19.64 -11.42 -10.78
C ALA A 93 -18.21 -10.96 -10.40
N SER A 94 -17.19 -11.79 -10.67
CA SER A 94 -15.79 -11.45 -10.38
C SER A 94 -15.14 -10.47 -11.35
N ALA A 95 -15.77 -10.19 -12.50
CA ALA A 95 -15.20 -9.33 -13.54
C ALA A 95 -15.35 -7.83 -13.22
N GLU A 96 -16.33 -7.47 -12.40
CA GLU A 96 -16.63 -6.08 -12.02
C GLU A 96 -15.93 -5.66 -10.71
N GLU A 97 -15.31 -6.60 -9.98
CA GLU A 97 -14.67 -6.35 -8.69
C GLU A 97 -13.21 -5.91 -8.87
N TYR A 98 -12.79 -4.94 -8.05
CA TYR A 98 -11.41 -4.52 -7.96
C TYR A 98 -10.55 -5.62 -7.32
N GLU A 99 -9.48 -6.04 -8.01
CA GLU A 99 -8.61 -7.12 -7.56
C GLU A 99 -7.28 -6.57 -7.02
N ILE A 100 -6.94 -6.95 -5.79
CA ILE A 100 -5.61 -6.72 -5.24
C ILE A 100 -4.72 -7.88 -5.68
N THR A 101 -3.77 -7.60 -6.59
CA THR A 101 -2.89 -8.64 -7.14
C THR A 101 -1.94 -9.20 -6.07
N LEU A 102 -1.54 -10.47 -6.23
CA LEU A 102 -0.56 -11.13 -5.37
C LEU A 102 0.78 -10.36 -5.26
N ASN A 103 1.21 -9.70 -6.33
CA ASN A 103 2.42 -8.89 -6.32
C ASN A 103 2.25 -7.63 -5.46
N THR A 104 1.06 -7.02 -5.48
CA THR A 104 0.72 -5.90 -4.59
C THR A 104 0.72 -6.35 -3.14
N VAL A 105 0.07 -7.48 -2.83
CA VAL A 105 0.08 -8.10 -1.50
C VAL A 105 1.51 -8.32 -1.00
N ARG A 106 2.37 -8.94 -1.82
CA ARG A 106 3.79 -9.14 -1.49
C ARG A 106 4.52 -7.84 -1.21
N LYS A 107 4.38 -6.83 -2.07
CA LYS A 107 5.00 -5.51 -1.87
C LYS A 107 4.60 -4.89 -0.55
N ILE A 108 3.30 -4.91 -0.22
CA ILE A 108 2.78 -4.39 1.04
C ILE A 108 3.38 -5.15 2.22
N LEU A 109 3.38 -6.49 2.18
CA LEU A 109 3.93 -7.33 3.25
C LEU A 109 5.42 -7.06 3.49
N PHE A 110 6.20 -6.85 2.43
CA PHE A 110 7.61 -6.47 2.54
C PHE A 110 7.79 -5.08 3.15
N ILE A 111 6.98 -4.09 2.76
CA ILE A 111 7.02 -2.76 3.37
C ILE A 111 6.70 -2.85 4.86
N LEU A 112 5.67 -3.60 5.24
CA LEU A 112 5.32 -3.81 6.65
C LEU A 112 6.45 -4.49 7.41
N TYR A 113 7.12 -5.47 6.81
CA TYR A 113 8.24 -6.19 7.42
C TYR A 113 9.47 -5.31 7.65
N GLU A 114 9.82 -4.47 6.68
CA GLU A 114 10.90 -3.50 6.81
C GLU A 114 10.65 -2.52 7.95
N ASN A 115 9.38 -2.13 8.15
CA ASN A 115 8.94 -1.26 9.24
C ASN A 115 8.65 -1.98 10.56
N LYS A 116 8.94 -3.29 10.64
CA LYS A 116 8.74 -4.13 11.83
C LYS A 116 7.28 -4.27 12.27
N PHE A 117 6.36 -4.14 11.31
CA PHE A 117 4.92 -4.35 11.51
C PHE A 117 4.46 -5.78 11.21
N THR A 118 5.35 -6.62 10.69
CA THR A 118 5.09 -8.05 10.47
C THR A 118 6.27 -8.90 10.91
N ILE A 119 5.95 -10.13 11.32
CA ILE A 119 6.89 -11.22 11.54
C ILE A 119 6.79 -12.14 10.33
N CYS A 120 7.95 -12.49 9.77
CA CYS A 120 8.04 -13.41 8.64
C CYS A 120 8.79 -14.67 9.06
N ARG A 121 8.13 -15.83 8.94
CA ARG A 121 8.74 -17.14 9.10
C ARG A 121 8.90 -17.80 7.73
N ARG A 122 10.10 -18.34 7.49
CA ARG A 122 10.40 -19.07 6.25
C ARG A 122 10.43 -20.56 6.55
N GLU A 123 9.60 -21.30 5.83
CA GLU A 123 9.57 -22.76 5.88
C GLU A 123 10.04 -23.32 4.55
N ARG A 124 10.81 -24.39 4.60
CA ARG A 124 11.23 -25.13 3.40
C ARG A 124 10.49 -26.44 3.37
N ASP A 125 9.76 -26.68 2.30
CA ASP A 125 9.15 -27.98 2.10
C ASP A 125 10.23 -29.02 1.81
N ALA A 126 10.27 -30.07 2.64
CA ALA A 126 11.25 -31.15 2.55
C ALA A 126 11.14 -31.95 1.25
N ASN A 127 9.94 -32.00 0.66
CA ASN A 127 9.66 -32.83 -0.51
C ASN A 127 9.96 -32.13 -1.83
N SER A 128 9.70 -30.83 -1.90
CA SER A 128 9.75 -30.06 -3.15
C SER A 128 10.86 -29.00 -3.18
N GLY A 129 11.43 -28.67 -2.02
CA GLY A 129 12.45 -27.63 -1.87
C GLY A 129 11.92 -26.20 -1.97
N TRP A 130 10.61 -26.01 -2.19
CA TRP A 130 9.95 -24.70 -2.26
C TRP A 130 10.03 -23.97 -0.91
N LEU A 131 10.16 -22.64 -0.99
CA LEU A 131 10.19 -21.75 0.16
C LEU A 131 8.80 -21.13 0.35
N THR A 132 8.19 -21.41 1.49
CA THR A 132 6.91 -20.81 1.89
C THR A 132 7.16 -19.74 2.93
N PHE A 133 6.59 -18.56 2.72
CA PHE A 133 6.65 -17.44 3.65
C PHE A 133 5.34 -17.36 4.42
N ARG A 134 5.44 -17.43 5.75
CA ARG A 134 4.33 -17.21 6.67
C ARG A 134 4.49 -15.86 7.34
N TRP A 135 3.43 -15.07 7.29
CA TRP A 135 3.36 -13.70 7.76
C TRP A 135 2.40 -13.62 8.94
N GLN A 136 2.75 -12.79 9.91
CA GLN A 136 1.90 -12.43 11.03
C GLN A 136 2.03 -10.94 11.27
N ILE A 137 0.93 -10.21 11.46
CA ILE A 137 0.98 -8.80 11.86
C ILE A 137 1.42 -8.70 13.33
N ASN A 138 2.40 -7.84 13.58
CA ASN A 138 2.80 -7.41 14.90
C ASN A 138 3.01 -5.90 14.85
N MET A 139 2.17 -5.14 15.55
CA MET A 139 2.22 -3.68 15.52
C MET A 139 2.51 -3.06 16.89
N ASP A 140 3.13 -3.83 17.78
CA ASP A 140 3.56 -3.35 19.10
C ASP A 140 4.50 -2.14 19.00
N GLY A 141 5.20 -1.99 17.86
CA GLY A 141 6.11 -0.87 17.59
C GLY A 141 5.49 0.38 16.97
N ILE A 142 4.17 0.45 16.77
CA ILE A 142 3.53 1.56 16.04
C ILE A 142 3.75 2.91 16.72
N ASP A 143 3.61 2.98 18.03
CA ASP A 143 3.81 4.21 18.80
C ASP A 143 5.24 4.74 18.66
N TYR A 144 6.22 3.84 18.72
CA TYR A 144 7.62 4.19 18.51
C TYR A 144 7.88 4.71 17.09
N GLN A 145 7.26 4.12 16.07
CA GLN A 145 7.41 4.59 14.69
C GLN A 145 6.76 5.95 14.49
N ILE A 146 5.57 6.19 15.06
CA ILE A 146 4.91 7.48 15.02
C ILE A 146 5.77 8.54 15.69
N GLU A 147 6.31 8.25 16.86
CA GLU A 147 7.21 9.15 17.59
C GLU A 147 8.49 9.45 16.79
N ARG A 148 9.05 8.43 16.14
CA ARG A 148 10.20 8.60 15.24
C ARG A 148 9.87 9.48 14.04
N GLU A 149 8.70 9.34 13.44
CA GLU A 149 8.26 10.19 12.32
C GLU A 149 8.00 11.63 12.77
N LYS A 150 7.37 11.84 13.94
CA LYS A 150 7.22 13.17 14.56
C LYS A 150 8.58 13.85 14.73
N LYS A 151 9.57 13.15 15.29
CA LYS A 151 10.94 13.66 15.43
C LYS A 151 11.63 13.94 14.10
N LYS A 152 11.38 13.16 13.04
CA LYS A 152 11.91 13.46 11.70
C LYS A 152 11.27 14.73 11.13
N LEU A 153 9.96 14.86 11.22
CA LEU A 153 9.23 16.03 10.75
C LEU A 153 9.71 17.30 11.47
N TYR A 154 9.80 17.24 12.81
CA TYR A 154 10.34 18.33 13.63
C TYR A 154 11.73 18.77 13.17
N ARG A 155 12.66 17.82 12.98
CA ARG A 155 14.01 18.14 12.47
C ARG A 155 13.98 18.75 11.06
N ASN A 156 13.08 18.30 10.19
CA ASN A 156 12.95 18.87 8.85
C ASN A 156 12.37 20.28 8.89
N LEU A 157 11.43 20.57 9.79
CA LEU A 157 10.91 21.92 10.02
C LEU A 157 12.00 22.85 10.54
N LEU A 158 12.78 22.43 11.54
CA LEU A 158 13.92 23.23 12.03
C LEU A 158 14.97 23.49 10.95
N LYS A 159 15.29 22.48 10.13
CA LYS A 159 16.19 22.65 8.98
C LYS A 159 15.62 23.65 7.97
N ARG A 160 14.32 23.56 7.67
CA ARG A 160 13.66 24.48 6.76
C ARG A 160 13.63 25.89 7.33
N LYS A 161 13.35 26.05 8.62
CA LYS A 161 13.42 27.33 9.33
C LYS A 161 14.80 27.96 9.19
N ALA A 162 15.85 27.22 9.57
CA ALA A 162 17.22 27.71 9.45
C ALA A 162 17.58 28.12 8.01
N TYR A 163 17.07 27.40 7.01
CA TYR A 163 17.22 27.75 5.60
C TYR A 163 16.49 29.04 5.23
N GLU A 164 15.27 29.26 5.74
CA GLU A 164 14.53 30.51 5.53
C GLU A 164 15.13 31.70 6.30
N ASP A 165 15.68 31.46 7.50
CA ASP A 165 16.31 32.51 8.33
C ASP A 165 17.64 33.00 7.76
N THR A 166 18.40 32.10 7.11
CA THR A 166 19.75 32.40 6.59
C THR A 166 19.71 33.01 5.20
N ASN A 167 18.72 32.65 4.37
CA ASN A 167 18.72 32.99 2.95
C ASN A 167 17.71 34.09 2.62
N ILE A 168 18.07 34.87 1.59
CA ILE A 168 17.22 35.86 0.95
C ILE A 168 16.72 35.25 -0.36
N PHE A 169 15.41 35.39 -0.65
CA PHE A 169 14.78 34.72 -1.79
C PHE A 169 14.34 35.70 -2.88
N TYR A 170 14.43 35.21 -4.10
CA TYR A 170 13.91 35.85 -5.30
C TYR A 170 13.03 34.85 -6.05
N ALA A 171 11.85 35.26 -6.44
CA ALA A 171 10.88 34.42 -7.12
C ALA A 171 10.43 35.04 -8.43
N CYS A 172 10.16 34.16 -9.39
CA CYS A 172 9.55 34.56 -10.65
C CYS A 172 8.08 34.98 -10.42
N PRO A 173 7.60 36.13 -10.93
CA PRO A 173 6.20 36.54 -10.83
C PRO A 173 5.22 35.53 -11.44
N GLN A 174 5.67 34.74 -12.41
CA GLN A 174 4.90 33.64 -13.02
C GLN A 174 5.01 32.31 -12.25
N HIS A 175 5.59 32.32 -11.04
CA HIS A 175 5.77 31.16 -10.17
C HIS A 175 6.52 29.97 -10.79
N CYS A 176 7.40 30.23 -11.76
CA CYS A 176 8.19 29.16 -12.40
C CYS A 176 9.25 28.56 -11.47
N LEU A 177 9.85 29.40 -10.61
CA LEU A 177 10.92 29.02 -9.70
C LEU A 177 11.13 30.08 -8.60
N ARG A 178 11.85 29.65 -7.55
CA ARG A 178 12.31 30.45 -6.41
C ARG A 178 13.77 30.12 -6.15
N LEU A 179 14.63 31.14 -6.12
CA LEU A 179 16.08 31.02 -5.94
C LEU A 179 16.52 31.74 -4.68
N ILE A 180 17.66 31.31 -4.14
CA ILE A 180 18.40 32.11 -3.16
C ILE A 180 19.15 33.24 -3.86
N PHE A 181 19.56 34.27 -3.12
CA PHE A 181 20.31 35.41 -3.65
C PHE A 181 21.52 35.00 -4.50
N ASP A 182 22.38 34.09 -4.01
CA ASP A 182 23.58 33.67 -4.73
C ASP A 182 23.26 33.02 -6.09
N GLU A 183 22.18 32.24 -6.16
CA GLU A 183 21.69 31.61 -7.39
C GLU A 183 21.06 32.65 -8.32
N ALA A 184 20.31 33.61 -7.77
CA ALA A 184 19.71 34.70 -8.54
C ALA A 184 20.78 35.60 -9.17
N VAL A 185 21.90 35.85 -8.47
CA VAL A 185 23.06 36.58 -9.03
C VAL A 185 23.65 35.82 -10.21
N GLN A 186 23.74 34.49 -10.15
CA GLN A 186 24.27 33.68 -11.25
C GLN A 186 23.38 33.70 -12.49
N THR A 187 22.08 33.94 -12.33
CA THR A 187 21.13 34.08 -13.44
C THR A 187 20.84 35.54 -13.79
N ASP A 188 21.66 36.49 -13.33
CA ASP A 188 21.48 37.93 -13.50
C ASP A 188 20.07 38.43 -13.10
N PHE A 189 19.46 37.78 -12.11
CA PHE A 189 18.09 37.98 -11.66
C PHE A 189 17.03 37.76 -12.75
N ILE A 190 17.31 36.94 -13.75
CA ILE A 190 16.38 36.58 -14.83
C ILE A 190 15.97 35.12 -14.69
N CYS A 191 14.67 34.84 -14.81
CA CYS A 191 14.13 33.50 -14.78
C CYS A 191 14.58 32.68 -16.01
N PRO A 192 15.33 31.57 -15.87
CA PRO A 192 15.76 30.74 -17.00
C PRO A 192 14.62 30.03 -17.74
N VAL A 193 13.41 30.00 -17.18
CA VAL A 193 12.25 29.30 -17.77
C VAL A 193 11.41 30.24 -18.63
N CYS A 194 11.12 31.45 -18.16
CA CYS A 194 10.21 32.39 -18.85
C CYS A 194 10.89 33.70 -19.28
N GLY A 195 12.13 33.97 -18.87
CA GLY A 195 12.88 35.18 -19.22
C GLY A 195 12.44 36.44 -18.46
N GLU A 196 11.56 36.33 -17.47
CA GLU A 196 11.09 37.45 -16.66
C GLU A 196 12.05 37.77 -15.52
N ASP A 197 12.09 39.04 -15.09
CA ASP A 197 12.87 39.46 -13.93
C ASP A 197 12.36 38.82 -12.64
N LEU A 198 13.30 38.30 -11.85
CA LEU A 198 13.03 37.74 -10.53
C LEU A 198 12.80 38.89 -9.53
N VAL A 199 11.78 38.74 -8.70
CA VAL A 199 11.38 39.73 -7.70
C VAL A 199 11.71 39.21 -6.31
N PHE A 200 12.18 40.09 -5.42
CA PHE A 200 12.42 39.75 -4.02
C PHE A 200 11.14 39.18 -3.39
N GLU A 201 11.28 38.04 -2.72
CA GLU A 201 10.20 37.38 -1.99
C GLU A 201 10.44 37.54 -0.49
N ASP A 202 9.54 38.24 0.19
CA ASP A 202 9.53 38.28 1.65
C ASP A 202 9.03 36.93 2.20
N ASN A 203 9.92 36.24 2.93
CA ASN A 203 9.65 34.94 3.52
C ASN A 203 9.24 35.01 5.00
N GLU A 204 8.97 36.19 5.55
CA GLU A 204 8.60 36.36 6.96
C GLU A 204 7.33 35.58 7.32
N LEU A 205 6.32 35.59 6.44
CA LEU A 205 5.11 34.79 6.62
C LEU A 205 5.42 33.28 6.65
N PHE A 206 6.36 32.82 5.83
CA PHE A 206 6.78 31.41 5.85
C PHE A 206 7.48 31.04 7.16
N LYS A 207 8.34 31.91 7.69
CA LYS A 207 8.99 31.69 9.00
C LYS A 207 7.95 31.57 10.12
N GLN A 208 6.98 32.49 10.16
CA GLN A 208 5.91 32.48 11.15
C GLN A 208 5.05 31.21 11.08
N LEU A 209 4.71 30.75 9.86
CA LEU A 209 3.98 29.50 9.68
C LEU A 209 4.79 28.28 10.14
N ILE A 210 6.09 28.25 9.84
CA ILE A 210 6.97 27.18 10.31
C ILE A 210 7.07 27.22 11.83
N ASP A 211 7.19 28.40 12.43
CA ASP A 211 7.27 28.59 13.88
C ASP A 211 6.01 28.13 14.60
N GLY A 212 4.83 28.57 14.14
CA GLY A 212 3.57 28.09 14.68
C GLY A 212 3.46 26.56 14.57
N ARG A 213 3.89 25.99 13.44
CA ARG A 213 3.88 24.54 13.25
C ARG A 213 4.90 23.82 14.13
N VAL A 214 6.06 24.41 14.43
CA VAL A 214 7.08 23.86 15.33
C VAL A 214 6.59 23.89 16.79
N GLU A 215 5.90 24.96 17.20
CA GLU A 215 5.31 25.10 18.53
C GLU A 215 4.25 24.03 18.83
N GLU A 216 3.47 23.62 17.83
CA GLU A 216 2.49 22.53 17.95
C GLU A 216 3.11 21.18 18.37
N PHE A 217 4.41 20.96 18.14
CA PHE A 217 5.10 19.74 18.58
C PHE A 217 5.52 19.77 20.07
N GLY A 218 5.38 20.90 20.77
CA GLY A 218 5.83 21.09 22.15
C GLY A 218 7.35 21.00 22.35
N GLU A 219 7.81 21.07 23.60
CA GLU A 219 9.22 20.81 23.96
C GLU A 219 9.52 19.31 23.83
N MET A 220 9.87 18.86 22.62
CA MET A 220 10.45 17.53 22.47
C MET A 220 11.82 17.49 23.16
N PRO A 221 12.07 16.56 24.10
CA PRO A 221 13.37 16.46 24.77
C PRO A 221 14.46 16.22 23.73
N LYS A 222 15.51 17.04 23.82
CA LYS A 222 16.70 17.03 22.95
C LYS A 222 17.37 15.66 22.89
#